data_AF-A0A4D5XE11-F1
#
_entry.id   AF-A0A4D5XE11-F1
#
_cell.length_a   1.000
_cell.length_b   1.000
_cell.length_c   1.000
_cell.angle_alpha   90.00
_cell.angle_beta   90.00
_cell.angle_gamma   90.00
#
_symmetry.space_group_name_H-M   'P 1'
#
loop_
_entity.id
_entity.type
_entity.pdbx_description
1 polymer ?
#
loop_
_entity_poly.entity_id
_entity_poly.type
_entity_poly.pdbx_seq_one_letter_code
_entity_poly.pdbx_strand_id
1 'polypeptide(L)'
;KMKGSHFVKKYSVQFVSQSGRLSEPFYFVDHKPHECSQTWQVRRSEFDHLMLQNAREHGVDVQEGVRVLEVLFDGKRATGVRIQREDGQEETVHADVVVDASGQSSMIQSRLNLRQWDPVLRKSACWTYWEGAYRDTDRDEGATIVLQVQGKQGWY
;
A
#
# COMPACT_ATOMS: atom_id res chain seq x y z
N LYS A 1 -0.29 16.37 7.86
CA LYS A 1 -1.61 15.68 7.82
C LYS A 1 -1.65 14.43 8.70
N MET A 2 -0.78 13.42 8.52
CA MET A 2 -0.80 12.18 9.32
C MET A 2 -0.71 12.36 10.85
N LYS A 3 0.16 13.26 11.34
CA LYS A 3 0.32 13.52 12.79
C LYS A 3 -0.98 13.98 13.49
N GLY A 4 -1.90 14.62 12.75
CA GLY A 4 -3.20 15.05 13.24
C GLY A 4 -4.36 14.16 12.78
N SER A 5 -4.08 13.00 12.19
CA SER A 5 -5.11 12.03 11.81
C SER A 5 -5.52 11.17 13.03
N HIS A 6 -6.68 10.51 12.93
CA HIS A 6 -7.18 9.59 13.95
C HIS A 6 -6.55 8.19 13.86
N PHE A 7 -5.66 7.94 12.90
CA PHE A 7 -5.03 6.64 12.76
C PHE A 7 -4.16 6.30 13.97
N VAL A 8 -4.22 5.04 14.39
CA VAL A 8 -3.43 4.53 15.52
C VAL A 8 -1.96 4.59 15.16
N LYS A 9 -1.14 5.15 16.06
CA LYS A 9 0.32 5.24 15.88
C LYS A 9 0.94 3.86 16.11
N LYS A 10 1.82 3.46 15.19
CA LYS A 10 2.57 2.21 15.24
C LYS A 10 4.02 2.51 15.58
N TYR A 11 4.48 1.96 16.70
CA TYR A 11 5.85 2.12 17.19
C TYR A 11 6.68 0.83 17.14
N SER A 12 6.01 -0.32 16.95
CA SER A 12 6.63 -1.62 17.08
C SER A 12 5.98 -2.70 16.19
N VAL A 13 6.65 -3.85 16.17
CA VAL A 13 6.13 -5.13 15.71
C VAL A 13 6.48 -6.19 16.76
N GLN A 14 5.58 -7.15 16.95
CA GLN A 14 5.79 -8.30 17.84
C GLN A 14 5.45 -9.59 17.12
N PHE A 15 6.08 -10.67 17.56
CA PHE A 15 5.88 -11.99 16.99
C PHE A 15 5.40 -12.95 18.09
N VAL A 16 4.37 -13.72 17.78
CA VAL A 16 3.95 -14.85 18.60
C VAL A 16 4.48 -16.12 17.95
N SER A 17 5.27 -16.89 18.68
CA SER A 17 5.80 -18.17 18.19
C SER A 17 4.68 -19.19 17.98
N GLN A 18 4.96 -20.28 17.26
CA GLN A 18 4.01 -21.41 17.13
C GLN A 18 3.62 -22.06 18.48
N SER A 19 4.36 -21.78 19.57
CA SER A 19 4.06 -22.24 20.93
C SER A 19 3.27 -21.21 21.75
N GLY A 20 2.82 -20.11 21.13
CA GLY A 20 2.09 -19.03 21.81
C GLY A 20 2.97 -18.06 22.60
N ARG A 21 4.31 -18.13 22.48
CA ARG A 21 5.21 -17.21 23.20
C ARG A 21 5.31 -15.89 22.44
N LEU A 22 4.89 -14.80 23.09
CA LEU A 22 5.07 -13.43 22.59
C LEU A 22 6.55 -13.01 22.73
N SER A 23 7.06 -12.32 21.71
CA SER A 23 8.38 -11.70 21.75
C SER A 23 8.36 -10.39 22.52
N GLU A 24 9.53 -9.95 22.99
CA GLU A 24 9.72 -8.53 23.31
C GLU A 24 9.35 -7.66 22.09
N PRO A 25 8.76 -6.47 22.31
CA PRO A 25 8.48 -5.54 21.23
C PRO A 25 9.75 -5.10 20.51
N PHE A 26 9.74 -5.18 19.19
CA PHE A 26 10.75 -4.51 18.38
C PHE A 26 10.34 -3.05 18.20
N TYR A 27 10.79 -2.16 19.09
CA TYR A 27 10.54 -0.73 18.95
C TYR A 27 11.44 -0.11 17.89
N PHE A 28 10.85 0.67 16.99
CA PHE A 28 11.59 1.29 15.89
C PHE A 28 12.59 2.36 16.39
N VAL A 29 12.24 3.09 17.46
CA VAL A 29 13.09 4.18 17.98
C VAL A 29 14.42 3.67 18.55
N ASP A 30 14.41 2.47 19.13
CA ASP A 30 15.60 1.87 19.77
C ASP A 30 16.67 1.53 18.73
N HIS A 31 16.24 1.31 17.47
CA HIS A 31 17.12 1.01 16.34
C HIS A 31 17.48 2.26 15.53
N LYS A 32 16.63 3.29 15.58
CA LYS A 32 16.89 4.60 14.97
C LYS A 32 16.20 5.69 15.78
N PRO A 33 16.91 6.47 16.60
CA PRO A 33 16.31 7.50 17.45
C PRO A 33 15.98 8.76 16.63
N HIS A 34 14.96 8.67 15.77
CA HIS A 34 14.54 9.73 14.86
C HIS A 34 13.02 9.74 14.74
N GLU A 35 12.43 10.90 14.43
CA GLU A 35 10.97 11.04 14.27
C GLU A 35 10.38 10.10 13.20
N CYS A 36 11.18 9.69 12.21
CA CYS A 36 10.77 8.74 11.18
C CYS A 36 10.55 7.31 11.73
N SER A 37 10.92 7.04 12.98
CA SER A 37 10.79 5.72 13.63
C SER A 37 9.42 5.55 14.28
N GLN A 38 8.40 6.03 13.57
CA GLN A 38 6.99 5.88 13.88
C GLN A 38 6.24 5.81 12.56
N THR A 39 5.18 5.01 12.52
CA THR A 39 4.22 5.00 11.40
C THR A 39 2.79 4.88 11.95
N TRP A 40 1.83 4.52 11.11
CA TRP A 40 0.41 4.45 11.46
C TRP A 40 -0.22 3.15 10.95
N GLN A 41 -1.17 2.61 11.71
CA GLN A 41 -2.13 1.63 11.21
C GLN A 41 -3.23 2.40 10.50
N VAL A 42 -3.30 2.26 9.17
CA VAL A 42 -4.19 3.09 8.34
C VAL A 42 -5.32 2.26 7.71
N ARG A 43 -6.50 2.86 7.62
CA ARG A 43 -7.54 2.38 6.71
C ARG A 43 -7.24 2.93 5.32
N ARG A 44 -6.92 2.03 4.38
CA ARG A 44 -6.43 2.41 3.04
C ARG A 44 -7.37 3.34 2.28
N SER A 45 -8.69 3.14 2.34
CA SER A 45 -9.65 4.03 1.67
C SER A 45 -9.52 5.49 2.11
N GLU A 46 -9.30 5.72 3.40
CA GLU A 46 -9.18 7.07 3.97
C GLU A 46 -7.77 7.64 3.78
N PHE A 47 -6.75 6.80 3.93
CA PHE A 47 -5.36 7.20 3.73
C PHE A 47 -5.07 7.55 2.27
N ASP A 48 -5.51 6.73 1.32
CA ASP A 48 -5.29 6.95 -0.10
C ASP A 48 -6.02 8.23 -0.54
N HIS A 49 -7.25 8.45 -0.06
CA HIS A 49 -7.98 9.70 -0.31
C HIS A 49 -7.26 10.92 0.29
N LEU A 50 -6.77 10.82 1.54
CA LEU A 50 -5.99 11.89 2.17
C LEU A 50 -4.74 12.25 1.34
N MET A 51 -4.05 11.25 0.80
CA MET A 51 -2.88 11.47 -0.04
C MET A 51 -3.23 12.08 -1.40
N LEU A 52 -4.34 11.65 -1.98
CA LEU A 52 -4.84 12.20 -3.23
C LEU A 52 -5.25 13.67 -3.10
N GLN A 53 -5.97 14.02 -2.02
CA GLN A 53 -6.30 15.42 -1.72
C GLN A 53 -5.06 16.26 -1.42
N ASN A 54 -4.10 15.71 -0.69
CA ASN A 54 -2.83 16.41 -0.47
C ASN A 54 -2.12 16.69 -1.80
N ALA A 55 -2.10 15.76 -2.75
CA ALA A 55 -1.52 15.99 -4.07
C ALA A 55 -2.24 17.14 -4.82
N ARG A 56 -3.57 17.16 -4.81
CA ARG A 56 -4.38 18.26 -5.37
C ARG A 56 -4.03 19.61 -4.78
N GLU A 57 -3.96 19.68 -3.45
CA GLU A 57 -3.60 20.91 -2.73
C GLU A 57 -2.20 21.43 -3.11
N HIS A 58 -1.31 20.55 -3.57
CA HIS A 58 0.03 20.90 -4.04
C HIS A 58 0.11 21.08 -5.57
N GLY A 59 -1.03 21.24 -6.24
CA GLY A 59 -1.11 21.60 -7.65
C GLY A 59 -1.09 20.43 -8.64
N VAL A 60 -1.24 19.19 -8.17
CA VAL A 60 -1.42 18.05 -9.08
C VAL A 60 -2.85 18.07 -9.62
N ASP A 61 -3.01 18.03 -10.94
CA ASP A 61 -4.31 17.76 -11.57
C ASP A 61 -4.67 16.29 -11.37
N VAL A 62 -5.67 16.05 -10.52
CA VAL A 62 -6.12 14.70 -10.19
C VAL A 62 -7.54 14.50 -10.72
N GLN A 63 -7.64 13.55 -11.64
CA GLN A 63 -8.88 13.10 -12.26
C GLN A 63 -9.33 11.77 -11.62
N GLU A 64 -10.46 11.77 -10.92
CA GLU A 64 -11.13 10.56 -10.40
C GLU A 64 -12.24 10.12 -11.38
N GLY A 65 -12.69 8.86 -11.30
CA GLY A 65 -13.68 8.33 -12.24
C GLY A 65 -13.15 8.10 -13.66
N VAL A 66 -11.84 8.27 -13.87
CA VAL A 66 -11.19 8.14 -15.17
C VAL A 66 -10.35 6.88 -15.21
N ARG A 67 -10.67 5.98 -16.15
CA ARG A 67 -9.94 4.72 -16.34
C ARG A 67 -8.91 4.87 -17.46
N VAL A 68 -7.65 4.56 -17.18
CA VAL A 68 -6.64 4.38 -18.23
C VAL A 68 -6.89 3.05 -18.95
N LEU A 69 -7.05 3.10 -20.27
CA LEU A 69 -7.26 1.93 -21.12
C LEU A 69 -5.93 1.40 -21.67
N GLU A 70 -5.07 2.30 -22.13
CA GLU A 70 -3.74 1.93 -22.63
C GLU A 70 -2.72 3.06 -22.51
N VAL A 71 -1.45 2.69 -22.50
CA VAL A 71 -0.31 3.61 -22.67
C VAL A 71 0.07 3.65 -24.14
N LEU A 72 0.20 4.86 -24.69
CA LEU A 72 0.53 5.11 -26.08
C LEU A 72 2.05 5.17 -26.25
N PHE A 73 2.55 4.61 -27.35
CA PHE A 73 3.97 4.55 -27.66
C PHE A 73 4.25 5.02 -29.09
N ASP A 74 5.33 5.77 -29.25
CA ASP A 74 6.02 6.00 -30.52
C ASP A 74 7.38 5.30 -30.48
N GLY A 75 7.51 4.22 -31.25
CA GLY A 75 8.64 3.29 -31.15
C GLY A 75 8.80 2.74 -29.72
N LYS A 76 9.85 3.19 -29.03
CA LYS A 76 10.15 2.80 -27.65
C LYS A 76 9.77 3.85 -26.60
N ARG A 77 9.30 5.03 -27.01
CA ARG A 77 8.98 6.13 -26.11
C ARG A 77 7.48 6.14 -25.81
N ALA A 78 7.10 6.20 -24.54
CA ALA A 78 5.73 6.48 -24.15
C ALA A 78 5.38 7.95 -24.47
N THR A 79 4.21 8.20 -25.05
CA THR A 79 3.79 9.53 -25.53
C THR A 79 2.46 10.01 -24.92
N GLY A 80 1.86 9.20 -24.05
CA GLY A 80 0.59 9.52 -23.41
C GLY A 80 -0.20 8.28 -23.03
N VAL A 81 -1.49 8.49 -22.78
CA VAL A 81 -2.44 7.45 -22.41
C VAL A 81 -3.78 7.66 -23.12
N ARG A 82 -4.47 6.57 -23.47
CA ARG A 82 -5.90 6.63 -23.79
C ARG A 82 -6.69 6.36 -22.52
N ILE A 83 -7.66 7.22 -22.24
CA ILE A 83 -8.51 7.15 -21.05
C ILE A 83 -9.97 7.03 -21.45
N GLN A 84 -10.78 6.53 -20.51
CA GLN A 84 -12.24 6.52 -20.57
C GLN A 84 -12.79 7.26 -19.35
N ARG A 85 -13.70 8.21 -19.59
CA ARG A 85 -14.43 8.96 -18.55
C ARG A 85 -15.66 8.18 -18.08
N GLU A 86 -16.29 8.62 -17.00
CA GLU A 86 -17.47 7.96 -16.43
C GLU A 86 -18.67 7.90 -17.39
N ASP A 87 -18.78 8.86 -18.32
CA ASP A 87 -19.81 8.89 -19.36
C ASP A 87 -19.52 7.96 -20.55
N GLY A 88 -18.40 7.22 -20.49
CA GLY A 88 -17.94 6.31 -21.52
C GLY A 88 -17.13 6.96 -22.64
N GLN A 89 -16.96 8.29 -22.64
CA GLN A 89 -16.15 8.96 -23.66
C GLN A 89 -14.67 8.57 -23.52
N GLU A 90 -14.05 8.26 -24.66
CA GLU A 90 -12.62 8.00 -24.74
C GLU A 90 -11.88 9.23 -25.29
N GLU A 91 -10.74 9.54 -24.68
CA GLU A 91 -9.86 10.61 -25.14
C GLU A 91 -8.38 10.24 -24.92
N THR A 92 -7.50 11.00 -25.58
CA THR A 92 -6.05 10.85 -25.43
C THR A 92 -5.49 11.98 -24.60
N VAL A 93 -4.69 11.63 -23.60
CA VAL A 93 -3.90 12.57 -22.81
C VAL A 93 -2.43 12.38 -23.18
N HIS A 94 -1.83 13.39 -23.80
CA HIS A 94 -0.41 13.38 -24.15
C HIS A 94 0.46 13.75 -22.96
N ALA A 95 1.60 13.08 -22.83
CA ALA A 95 2.58 13.35 -21.79
C ALA A 95 3.99 12.99 -22.25
N ASP A 96 4.99 13.75 -21.79
CA ASP A 96 6.39 13.46 -22.06
C ASP A 96 6.90 12.23 -21.29
N VAL A 97 6.32 11.98 -20.13
CA VAL A 97 6.67 10.88 -19.22
C VAL A 97 5.38 10.27 -18.69
N VAL A 98 5.31 8.94 -18.71
CA VAL A 98 4.21 8.16 -18.13
C VAL A 98 4.76 7.30 -17.01
N VAL A 99 4.18 7.40 -15.82
CA VAL A 99 4.50 6.57 -14.65
C VAL A 99 3.35 5.61 -14.40
N ASP A 100 3.62 4.31 -14.46
CA ASP A 100 2.63 3.28 -14.13
C ASP A 100 2.59 3.02 -12.62
N ALA A 101 1.60 3.62 -11.96
CA ALA A 101 1.27 3.40 -10.56
C ALA A 101 -0.03 2.56 -10.38
N SER A 102 -0.41 1.76 -11.38
CA SER A 102 -1.65 0.95 -11.38
C SER A 102 -1.64 -0.25 -10.43
N GLY A 103 -0.55 -0.45 -9.68
CA GLY A 103 -0.43 -1.54 -8.71
C GLY A 103 -0.47 -2.91 -9.39
N GLN A 104 -1.35 -3.80 -8.92
CA GLN A 104 -1.41 -5.19 -9.38
C GLN A 104 -1.81 -5.36 -10.84
N SER A 105 -2.52 -4.38 -11.42
CA SER A 105 -2.88 -4.37 -12.85
C SER A 105 -1.66 -4.23 -13.74
N SER A 106 -0.62 -3.53 -13.28
CA SER A 106 0.71 -3.45 -13.90
C SER A 106 0.66 -3.22 -15.42
N MET A 107 -0.02 -2.16 -15.87
CA MET A 107 -0.36 -1.92 -17.28
C MET A 107 0.83 -1.94 -18.23
N ILE A 108 1.90 -1.19 -17.93
CA ILE A 108 3.09 -1.11 -18.79
C ILE A 108 3.84 -2.45 -18.75
N GLN A 109 4.04 -3.00 -17.56
CA GLN A 109 4.75 -4.27 -17.38
C GLN A 109 4.06 -5.41 -18.15
N SER A 110 2.73 -5.46 -18.12
CA SER A 110 1.94 -6.48 -18.81
C SER A 110 1.99 -6.28 -20.32
N ARG A 111 1.86 -5.03 -20.82
CA ARG A 111 1.95 -4.71 -22.25
C ARG A 111 3.30 -5.06 -22.84
N LEU A 112 4.38 -4.81 -22.10
CA LEU A 112 5.76 -5.07 -22.54
C LEU A 112 6.24 -6.49 -22.21
N ASN A 113 5.39 -7.34 -21.64
CA ASN A 113 5.71 -8.70 -21.21
C ASN A 113 6.98 -8.79 -20.32
N LEU A 114 7.10 -7.86 -19.37
CA LEU A 114 8.28 -7.73 -18.50
C LEU A 114 8.15 -8.46 -17.16
N ARG A 115 7.00 -9.10 -16.91
CA ARG A 115 6.72 -9.71 -15.61
C ARG A 115 7.63 -10.91 -15.37
N GLN A 116 8.37 -10.86 -14.27
CA GLN A 116 9.16 -11.98 -13.76
C GLN A 116 8.63 -12.36 -12.38
N TRP A 117 8.21 -13.61 -12.24
CA TRP A 117 7.71 -14.13 -10.98
C TRP A 117 8.86 -14.67 -10.15
N ASP A 118 8.87 -14.31 -8.87
CA ASP A 118 9.74 -14.97 -7.91
C ASP A 118 9.20 -16.40 -7.64
N PRO A 119 9.96 -17.46 -7.97
CA PRO A 119 9.49 -18.83 -7.83
C PRO A 119 9.32 -19.27 -6.37
N VAL A 120 9.95 -18.59 -5.41
CA VAL A 120 9.93 -18.93 -3.98
C VAL A 120 8.82 -18.18 -3.25
N LEU A 121 8.36 -17.04 -3.76
CA LEU A 121 7.30 -16.22 -3.15
C LEU A 121 5.88 -16.56 -3.64
N ARG A 122 5.60 -17.83 -3.94
CA ARG A 122 4.27 -18.34 -4.27
C ARG A 122 3.40 -18.49 -3.02
N LYS A 123 3.00 -17.35 -2.45
CA LYS A 123 2.18 -17.28 -1.22
C LYS A 123 0.80 -16.72 -1.53
N SER A 124 -0.17 -17.16 -0.75
CA SER A 124 -1.54 -16.65 -0.76
C SER A 124 -1.88 -16.02 0.58
N ALA A 125 -2.76 -15.02 0.58
CA ALA A 125 -3.27 -14.39 1.79
C ALA A 125 -4.80 -14.49 1.83
N CYS A 126 -5.33 -14.80 3.00
CA CYS A 126 -6.76 -14.69 3.32
C CYS A 126 -6.89 -13.69 4.47
N TRP A 127 -7.80 -12.73 4.37
CA TRP A 127 -7.92 -11.65 5.34
C TRP A 127 -9.38 -11.24 5.53
N THR A 128 -9.68 -10.69 6.70
CA THR A 128 -10.98 -10.09 7.04
C THR A 128 -10.79 -9.06 8.16
N TYR A 129 -11.86 -8.34 8.51
CA TYR A 129 -11.91 -7.43 9.65
C TYR A 129 -12.69 -8.06 10.80
N TRP A 130 -12.28 -7.73 12.02
CA TRP A 130 -12.93 -8.16 13.27
C TRP A 130 -13.19 -6.94 14.15
N GLU A 131 -14.27 -6.99 14.94
CA GLU A 131 -14.64 -5.99 15.94
C GLU A 131 -14.58 -6.59 17.35
N GLY A 132 -14.28 -5.77 18.36
CA GLY A 132 -14.21 -6.20 19.76
C GLY A 132 -12.97 -7.02 20.12
N ALA A 133 -11.95 -7.03 19.26
CA ALA A 133 -10.68 -7.69 19.54
C ALA A 133 -9.89 -6.95 20.64
N TYR A 134 -9.15 -7.71 21.44
CA TYR A 134 -8.22 -7.16 22.43
C TYR A 134 -7.12 -6.33 21.74
N ARG A 135 -6.75 -5.23 22.40
CA ARG A 135 -5.61 -4.39 22.06
C ARG A 135 -4.78 -4.16 23.31
N ASP A 136 -3.46 -4.19 23.15
CA ASP A 136 -2.56 -3.71 24.18
C ASP A 136 -2.79 -2.22 24.43
N THR A 137 -2.17 -1.72 25.50
CA THR A 137 -2.32 -0.33 25.95
C THR A 137 -1.07 0.48 25.66
N ASP A 138 -1.16 1.79 25.87
CA ASP A 138 -0.05 2.73 25.76
C ASP A 138 0.67 2.64 24.40
N ARG A 139 1.96 2.29 24.42
CA ARG A 139 2.82 2.31 23.25
C ARG A 139 2.56 1.14 22.30
N ASP A 140 1.96 0.07 22.80
CA ASP A 140 1.77 -1.17 22.05
C ASP A 140 0.35 -1.31 21.46
N GLU A 141 -0.55 -0.36 21.71
CA GLU A 141 -1.91 -0.34 21.15
C GLU A 141 -1.94 -0.46 19.61
N GLY A 142 -0.89 0.03 18.95
CA GLY A 142 -0.72 0.02 17.50
C GLY A 142 0.30 -1.00 16.99
N ALA A 143 0.83 -1.88 17.84
CA ALA A 143 1.79 -2.90 17.43
C ALA A 143 1.17 -3.81 16.36
N THR A 144 1.93 -4.12 15.31
CA THR A 144 1.54 -5.24 14.44
C THR A 144 1.97 -6.53 15.13
N ILE A 145 1.01 -7.37 15.45
CA ILE A 145 1.26 -8.71 16.00
C ILE A 145 1.26 -9.69 14.83
N VAL A 146 2.31 -10.50 14.70
CA VAL A 146 2.45 -11.54 13.69
C VAL A 146 2.49 -12.90 14.38
N LEU A 147 1.51 -13.75 14.12
CA LEU A 147 1.36 -15.04 14.77
C LEU A 147 1.87 -16.15 13.86
N GLN A 148 2.80 -16.96 14.35
CA GLN A 148 3.31 -18.10 13.58
C GLN A 148 2.34 -19.29 13.66
N VAL A 149 1.99 -19.84 12.51
CA VAL A 149 1.16 -21.05 12.43
C VAL A 149 2.00 -22.28 12.79
N GLN A 150 1.36 -23.30 13.35
CA GLN A 150 1.98 -24.58 13.69
C GLN A 150 2.76 -25.16 12.50
N GLY A 151 3.96 -25.68 12.76
CA GLY A 151 4.83 -26.25 11.72
C GLY A 151 5.47 -25.20 10.81
N LYS A 152 5.39 -23.90 11.17
CA LYS A 152 5.96 -22.76 10.45
C LYS A 152 5.50 -22.65 8.99
N GLN A 153 4.29 -23.12 8.71
CA GLN A 153 3.71 -23.15 7.36
C GLN A 153 3.14 -21.79 6.92
N GLY A 154 3.04 -20.82 7.84
CA GLY A 154 2.50 -19.51 7.54
C GLY A 154 2.51 -18.58 8.75
N TRP A 155 1.91 -17.41 8.54
CA TRP A 155 1.74 -16.36 9.54
C TRP A 155 0.32 -15.81 9.45
N TYR A 156 -0.23 -15.39 10.58
CA TYR A 156 -1.49 -14.67 10.72
C TYR A 156 -1.22 -13.27 11.26
#